data_AF-A0A9N9J0N2-F1
#
_entry.id   AF-A0A9N9J0N2-F1
#
_cell.length_a   1.000
_cell.length_b   1.000
_cell.length_c   1.000
_cell.angle_alpha   90.00
_cell.angle_beta   90.00
_cell.angle_gamma   90.00
#
_symmetry.space_group_name_H-M   'P 1'
#
loop_
_entity.id
_entity.type
_entity.pdbx_description
1 polymer ?
#
loop_
_entity_poly.entity_id
_entity_poly.type
_entity_poly.pdbx_seq_one_letter_code
_entity_poly.pdbx_strand_id
1 'polypeptide(L)'
;VYIDRILEYSVESDPAFQLSPEIVEAIDSVWNDPIITEVLEKQSHFYLMDSAPYFFDAVRRIGTQGYIPDEADVLRARTKTTGISETRFNM
;
A
#
# COMPACT_ATOMS: atom_id res chain seq x y z
N VAL A 1 6.36 19.62 1.05
CA VAL A 1 7.62 18.89 1.36
C VAL A 1 7.42 17.38 1.29
N TYR A 2 6.63 16.75 2.18
CA TYR A 2 6.40 15.30 2.08
C TYR A 2 5.59 14.88 0.85
N ILE A 3 4.56 15.65 0.48
CA ILE A 3 3.74 15.38 -0.71
C ILE A 3 4.58 15.41 -2.00
N ASP A 4 5.38 16.45 -2.19
CA ASP A 4 6.25 16.58 -3.38
C ASP A 4 7.20 15.38 -3.50
N ARG A 5 7.74 14.94 -2.35
CA ARG A 5 8.64 13.78 -2.28
C ARG A 5 7.93 12.47 -2.63
N ILE A 6 6.68 12.28 -2.22
CA ILE A 6 5.87 11.11 -2.59
C ILE A 6 5.57 11.13 -4.09
N LEU A 7 5.24 12.30 -4.66
CA LEU A 7 4.94 12.45 -6.08
C LEU A 7 6.16 12.21 -6.98
N GLU A 8 7.35 12.56 -6.52
CA GLU A 8 8.62 12.33 -7.23
C GLU A 8 9.19 10.92 -7.02
N TYR A 9 8.62 10.12 -6.10
CA TYR A 9 9.15 8.81 -5.76
C TYR A 9 8.82 7.76 -6.82
N SER A 10 9.86 7.07 -7.31
CA SER A 10 9.72 5.97 -8.26
C SER A 10 9.87 4.62 -7.56
N VAL A 11 8.92 3.72 -7.81
CA VAL A 11 8.97 2.34 -7.36
C VAL A 11 9.61 1.48 -8.46
N GLU A 12 10.61 0.68 -8.10
CA GLU A 12 11.20 -0.28 -9.02
C GLU A 12 10.42 -1.61 -9.00
N SER A 13 10.35 -2.29 -10.14
CA SER A 13 9.68 -3.59 -10.26
C SER A 13 10.52 -4.76 -9.75
N ASP A 14 11.55 -4.50 -8.94
CA ASP A 14 12.43 -5.53 -8.38
C ASP A 14 11.72 -6.25 -7.21
N PRO A 15 11.64 -7.59 -7.19
CA PRO A 15 11.17 -8.35 -6.04
C PRO A 15 11.89 -8.05 -4.72
N ALA A 16 13.14 -7.56 -4.79
CA ALA A 16 13.94 -7.14 -3.63
C ALA A 16 13.75 -5.66 -3.26
N PHE A 17 12.87 -4.94 -3.97
CA PHE A 17 12.60 -3.53 -3.70
C PHE A 17 12.11 -3.32 -2.26
N GLN A 18 12.67 -2.30 -1.60
CA GLN A 18 12.28 -1.88 -0.26
C GLN A 18 11.99 -0.39 -0.28
N LEU A 19 10.93 0.01 0.43
CA LEU A 19 10.61 1.42 0.62
C LEU A 19 11.74 2.08 1.41
N SER A 20 12.14 3.29 0.99
CA SER A 20 13.09 4.05 1.78
C SER A 20 12.43 4.51 3.10
N PRO A 21 13.17 4.53 4.23
CA PRO A 21 12.61 4.96 5.52
C PRO A 21 11.98 6.36 5.47
N GLU A 22 12.55 7.23 4.65
CA GLU A 22 12.09 8.61 4.45
C GLU A 22 10.73 8.68 3.75
N ILE A 23 10.46 7.75 2.81
CA ILE A 23 9.16 7.65 2.14
C ILE A 23 8.13 7.02 3.04
N VAL A 24 8.52 6.03 3.83
CA VAL A 24 7.64 5.44 4.86
C VAL A 24 7.18 6.52 5.84
N GLU A 25 8.10 7.37 6.31
CA GLU A 25 7.78 8.50 7.17
C GLU A 25 6.91 9.54 6.46
N ALA A 26 7.19 9.85 5.20
CA ALA A 26 6.37 10.77 4.41
C ALA A 26 4.93 10.29 4.26
N ILE A 27 4.73 9.01 3.90
CA ILE A 27 3.40 8.40 3.73
C ILE A 27 2.67 8.37 5.06
N ASP A 28 3.32 7.94 6.13
CA ASP A 28 2.74 7.89 7.48
C ASP A 28 2.34 9.28 7.97
N SER A 29 3.17 10.31 7.73
CA SER A 29 2.85 11.69 8.08
C SER A 29 1.66 12.22 7.32
N VAL A 30 1.53 11.88 6.03
CA VAL A 30 0.38 12.31 5.22
C VAL A 30 -0.89 11.58 5.65
N TRP A 31 -0.82 10.29 5.93
CA TRP A 31 -1.97 9.48 6.36
C TRP A 31 -2.53 9.92 7.72
N ASN A 32 -1.67 10.33 8.64
CA ASN A 32 -2.07 10.85 9.96
C ASN A 32 -2.50 12.32 9.96
N ASP A 33 -2.49 13.00 8.80
CA ASP A 33 -2.97 14.38 8.71
C ASP A 33 -4.50 14.41 8.93
N PRO A 34 -5.02 15.34 9.78
CA PRO A 34 -6.46 15.48 10.01
C PRO A 34 -7.29 15.61 8.73
N ILE A 35 -6.72 16.17 7.66
CA ILE A 35 -7.40 16.33 6.37
C ILE A 35 -7.80 15.01 5.71
N ILE A 36 -7.10 13.91 6.02
CA ILE A 36 -7.35 12.60 5.41
C ILE A 36 -8.75 12.10 5.72
N THR A 37 -9.27 12.38 6.91
CA THR A 37 -10.65 11.98 7.25
C THR A 37 -11.66 12.65 6.32
N GLU A 38 -11.52 13.95 6.09
CA GLU A 38 -12.39 14.70 5.17
C GLU A 38 -12.22 14.25 3.69
N VAL A 39 -11.00 13.86 3.30
CA VAL A 39 -10.71 13.34 1.96
C VAL A 39 -11.35 11.96 1.76
N LEU A 40 -11.29 11.08 2.75
CA LEU A 40 -11.89 9.75 2.70
C LEU A 40 -13.42 9.80 2.66
N GLU A 41 -14.06 10.79 3.29
CA GLU A 41 -15.51 11.03 3.14
C GLU A 41 -15.89 11.34 1.68
N LYS A 42 -14.97 11.97 0.94
CA LYS A 42 -15.13 12.32 -0.48
C LYS A 42 -14.53 11.26 -1.42
N GLN A 43 -14.21 10.06 -0.93
CA GLN A 43 -13.63 8.99 -1.75
C GLN A 43 -14.50 8.60 -2.95
N SER A 44 -15.78 8.94 -2.98
CA SER A 44 -16.65 8.75 -4.14
C SER A 44 -16.31 9.65 -5.34
N HIS A 45 -15.58 10.74 -5.11
CA HIS A 45 -15.19 11.69 -6.15
C HIS A 45 -13.93 11.28 -6.92
N PHE A 46 -13.18 10.31 -6.42
CA PHE A 46 -11.94 9.83 -7.03
C PHE A 46 -11.82 8.31 -6.88
N TYR A 47 -10.86 7.71 -7.57
CA TYR A 47 -10.62 6.29 -7.41
C TYR A 47 -9.67 6.06 -6.23
N LEU A 48 -10.16 5.38 -5.20
CA LEU A 48 -9.35 4.87 -4.09
C LEU A 48 -9.58 3.35 -4.00
N MET A 49 -8.51 2.59 -3.71
CA MET A 49 -8.63 1.15 -3.53
C MET A 49 -9.21 0.85 -2.14
N ASP A 50 -10.11 -0.13 -2.05
CA ASP A 50 -10.73 -0.53 -0.76
C ASP A 50 -9.70 -0.96 0.29
N SER A 51 -8.57 -1.53 -0.15
CA SER A 51 -7.46 -1.93 0.72
C SER A 51 -6.51 -0.80 1.10
N ALA A 52 -6.70 0.42 0.59
CA ALA A 52 -5.81 1.53 0.84
C ALA A 52 -5.67 1.87 2.34
N PRO A 53 -6.76 2.00 3.14
CA PRO A 53 -6.63 2.30 4.57
C PRO A 53 -5.79 1.26 5.31
N TYR A 54 -5.99 -0.03 5.00
CA TYR A 54 -5.21 -1.12 5.60
C TYR A 54 -3.71 -0.99 5.32
N PHE A 55 -3.31 -0.71 4.08
CA PHE A 55 -1.90 -0.58 3.73
C PHE A 55 -1.27 0.70 4.29
N PHE A 56 -2.01 1.80 4.35
CA PHE A 56 -1.52 3.05 4.92
C PHE A 56 -1.35 2.97 6.45
N ASP A 57 -2.30 2.35 7.16
CA ASP A 57 -2.16 2.05 8.59
C ASP A 57 -0.96 1.13 8.88
N ALA A 58 -0.67 0.20 7.96
CA ALA A 58 0.44 -0.74 8.08
C ALA A 58 1.75 -0.24 7.46
N VAL A 59 1.84 1.01 6.99
CA VAL A 59 2.99 1.48 6.18
C VAL A 59 4.32 1.34 6.92
N ARG A 60 4.33 1.58 8.24
CA ARG A 60 5.53 1.42 9.07
C ARG A 60 6.00 -0.02 9.15
N ARG A 61 5.07 -0.99 9.18
CA ARG A 61 5.38 -2.43 9.17
C ARG A 61 5.90 -2.86 7.80
N ILE A 62 5.23 -2.44 6.73
CA ILE A 62 5.58 -2.77 5.34
C ILE A 62 6.93 -2.18 4.95
N GLY A 63 7.24 -0.98 5.47
CA GLY A 63 8.51 -0.29 5.26
C GLY A 63 9.69 -0.81 6.07
N THR A 64 9.50 -1.83 6.92
CA THR A 64 10.61 -2.40 7.69
C THR A 64 11.57 -3.20 6.82
N GLN A 65 12.85 -3.16 7.16
CA GLN A 65 13.84 -3.99 6.50
C GLN A 65 13.54 -5.47 6.74
N GLY A 66 13.42 -6.24 5.65
CA GLY A 66 13.09 -7.66 5.74
C GLY A 66 11.61 -7.94 6.02
N TYR A 67 10.72 -6.99 5.72
CA TYR A 67 9.27 -7.21 5.75
C TYR A 67 8.87 -8.48 5.00
N ILE A 68 8.08 -9.32 5.67
CA ILE A 68 7.45 -10.53 5.11
C ILE A 68 5.93 -10.30 5.18
N PRO A 69 5.20 -10.33 4.05
CA PRO A 69 3.75 -10.19 4.04
C PRO A 69 3.06 -11.28 4.85
N ASP A 70 2.05 -10.89 5.62
CA ASP A 70 1.17 -11.84 6.29
C ASP A 70 0.00 -12.26 5.36
N GLU A 71 -0.83 -13.19 5.83
CA GLU A 71 -2.00 -13.66 5.08
C GLU A 71 -2.96 -12.52 4.72
N ALA A 72 -3.11 -11.55 5.63
CA ALA A 72 -3.99 -10.40 5.45
C ALA A 72 -3.48 -9.45 4.36
N ASP A 73 -2.16 -9.30 4.22
CA ASP A 73 -1.50 -8.57 3.13
C ASP A 73 -1.74 -9.25 1.80
N VAL A 74 -1.51 -10.56 1.75
CA VAL A 74 -1.66 -11.36 0.53
C VAL A 74 -3.10 -11.33 0.03
N LEU A 75 -4.08 -11.43 0.93
CA LEU A 75 -5.50 -11.40 0.57
C LEU A 75 -6.00 -10.01 0.12
N ARG A 76 -5.39 -8.93 0.61
CA ARG A 76 -5.77 -7.54 0.28
C ARG A 76 -4.96 -6.95 -0.87
N ALA A 77 -3.83 -7.56 -1.21
CA ALA A 77 -3.02 -7.18 -2.35
C ALA A 77 -3.80 -7.41 -3.64
N ARG A 78 -3.84 -6.38 -4.50
CA ARG A 78 -4.58 -6.44 -5.76
C ARG A 78 -3.61 -6.53 -6.93
N THR A 79 -3.56 -7.70 -7.54
CA THR A 79 -2.91 -7.91 -8.83
C THR A 79 -3.96 -8.19 -9.89
N LYS A 80 -3.84 -7.57 -11.06
CA LYS A 80 -4.73 -7.85 -12.18
C LYS A 80 -4.47 -9.28 -12.68
N THR A 81 -5.50 -10.13 -12.68
CA THR A 81 -5.41 -11.48 -13.23
C THR A 81 -5.21 -11.42 -14.73
N THR A 82 -4.12 -12.00 -15.24
CA THR A 82 -3.78 -12.03 -16.67
C THR A 82 -3.88 -13.44 -17.28
N GLY A 83 -4.30 -14.45 -16.51
CA GLY A 83 -4.39 -15.84 -16.97
C GLY A 83 -5.37 -16.69 -16.15
N ILE A 84 -5.39 -17.99 -16.42
CA ILE A 84 -6.22 -18.97 -15.68
C ILE A 84 -5.31 -19.72 -14.71
N SER A 85 -5.69 -19.72 -13.43
CA SER A 85 -5.02 -20.50 -12.37
C SER A 85 -6.02 -21.51 -11.81
N GLU A 86 -5.66 -22.78 -11.79
CA GLU A 86 -6.48 -23.87 -11.21
C GLU A 86 -5.83 -24.38 -9.92
N THR A 87 -6.60 -24.46 -8.84
CA THR A 87 -6.17 -25.08 -7.57
C THR A 87 -7.12 -26.21 -7.22
N ARG A 88 -6.59 -27.42 -7.00
CA ARG A 88 -7.36 -28.61 -6.62
C ARG A 88 -7.11 -28.94 -5.16
N PHE A 89 -8.19 -29.19 -4.41
CA PHE A 89 -8.13 -29.66 -3.04
C PHE A 89 -8.59 -31.11 -3.00
N ASN A 90 -7.79 -31.99 -2.40
CA ASN A 90 -8.23 -33.34 -2.09
C ASN A 90 -8.88 -33.33 -0.70
N MET A 91 -10.06 -33.93 -0.59
CA MET A 91 -10.78 -34.11 0.68
C MET A 91 -10.14 -35.23 1.51
#